data_AF-A0A3M0XY14-F1
#
_entry.id   AF-A0A3M0XY14-F1
#
_cell.length_a   1.000
_cell.length_b   1.000
_cell.length_c   1.000
_cell.angle_alpha   90.00
_cell.angle_beta   90.00
_cell.angle_gamma   90.00
#
_symmetry.space_group_name_H-M   'P 1'
#
loop_
_entity.id
_entity.type
_entity.pdbx_description
1 polymer ?
#
loop_
_entity_poly.entity_id
_entity_poly.type
_entity_poly.pdbx_seq_one_letter_code
_entity_poly.pdbx_strand_id
1 'polypeptide(L)' 'MRYRLACTGIALVAAAFVSASGAQAQSNINPVDKFAWGENIGFLNFRDANGAMDGGVVLADHLRGWVWAENVGWINLG' A
#
# COMPACT_ATOMS: atom_id res chain seq x y z
N MET A 1 -17.44 39.39 17.59
CA MET A 1 -17.50 37.91 17.70
C MET A 1 -17.83 37.17 16.39
N ARG A 2 -18.06 37.84 15.25
CA ARG A 2 -18.48 37.18 13.98
C ARG A 2 -17.34 36.68 13.08
N TYR A 3 -16.11 37.21 13.24
CA TYR A 3 -14.96 36.82 12.40
C TYR A 3 -14.23 35.54 12.87
N ARG A 4 -14.47 35.09 14.11
CA ARG A 4 -13.83 33.87 14.65
C ARG A 4 -14.43 32.59 14.07
N LEU A 5 -15.70 32.59 13.66
CA LEU A 5 -16.33 31.42 13.04
C LEU A 5 -15.90 31.19 11.57
N ALA A 6 -15.62 32.26 10.83
CA ALA A 6 -15.20 32.18 9.43
C ALA A 6 -13.80 31.56 9.26
N CYS A 7 -12.83 31.94 10.11
CA CYS A 7 -11.50 31.31 10.10
C CYS A 7 -11.55 29.83 10.51
N THR A 8 -12.39 29.45 11.47
CA THR A 8 -12.54 28.05 11.88
C THR A 8 -13.18 27.21 10.77
N GLY A 9 -14.15 27.76 10.04
CA GLY A 9 -14.76 27.08 8.88
C GLY A 9 -13.76 26.81 7.75
N ILE A 10 -12.93 27.80 7.41
CA ILE A 10 -11.88 27.65 6.38
C ILE A 10 -10.82 26.62 6.82
N ALA A 11 -10.42 26.65 8.09
CA ALA A 11 -9.48 25.68 8.65
C ALA A 11 -10.03 24.23 8.61
N LEU A 12 -11.33 24.04 8.86
CA LEU A 12 -11.97 22.72 8.80
C LEU A 12 -12.07 22.19 7.37
N VAL A 13 -12.38 23.05 6.40
CA VAL A 13 -12.42 22.67 4.98
C VAL A 13 -11.01 22.30 4.49
N ALA A 14 -9.98 23.07 4.85
CA ALA A 14 -8.60 22.76 4.50
C ALA A 14 -8.13 21.42 5.11
N ALA A 15 -8.50 21.12 6.35
CA ALA A 15 -8.20 19.84 7.00
C ALA A 15 -8.87 18.64 6.31
N ALA A 16 -10.12 18.81 5.83
CA ALA A 16 -10.83 17.77 5.09
C ALA A 16 -10.16 17.45 3.73
N PHE A 17 -9.61 18.45 3.04
CA PHE A 17 -8.86 18.22 1.79
C PHE A 17 -7.52 17.50 2.00
N VAL A 18 -6.82 17.77 3.11
CA VAL A 18 -5.57 17.07 3.46
C VAL A 18 -5.81 15.60 3.82
N SER A 19 -7.00 15.27 4.34
CA SER A 19 -7.39 13.91 4.74
C SER A 19 -7.69 12.98 3.54
N ALA A 20 -7.87 13.55 2.35
CA ALA A 20 -8.22 12.83 1.13
C ALA A 20 -7.01 12.44 0.26
N SER A 21 -5.77 12.67 0.74
CA SER A 21 -4.60 12.08 0.10
C SER A 21 -4.75 10.56 0.14
N GLY A 22 -4.97 9.98 -1.04
CA GLY A 22 -5.38 8.59 -1.19
C GLY A 22 -4.53 7.68 -0.33
N ALA A 23 -5.17 6.96 0.59
CA ALA A 23 -4.55 5.80 1.21
C ALA A 23 -4.16 4.86 0.07
N GLN A 24 -2.87 4.83 -0.30
CA GLN A 24 -2.35 3.79 -1.16
C GLN A 24 -2.78 2.48 -0.52
N ALA A 25 -3.55 1.67 -1.25
CA ALA A 25 -4.05 0.42 -0.73
C ALA A 25 -2.84 -0.47 -0.45
N GLN A 26 -2.42 -0.45 0.81
CA GLN A 26 -1.37 -1.28 1.37
C GLN A 26 -1.66 -2.73 0.99
N SER A 27 -0.61 -3.52 0.78
CA SER A 27 -0.74 -4.96 0.52
C SER A 27 -1.74 -5.62 1.46
N ASN A 28 -2.65 -6.42 0.90
CA ASN A 28 -3.63 -7.21 1.66
C ASN A 28 -3.13 -8.62 2.01
N ILE A 29 -1.86 -8.92 1.73
CA ILE A 29 -1.18 -10.14 2.15
C ILE A 29 -0.95 -10.09 3.66
N ASN A 30 -1.11 -11.20 4.37
CA ASN A 30 -0.89 -11.25 5.82
C ASN A 30 0.52 -10.74 6.21
N PRO A 31 0.69 -9.86 7.22
CA PRO A 31 1.99 -9.32 7.61
C PRO A 31 2.99 -10.34 8.16
N VAL A 32 2.50 -11.46 8.68
CA VAL A 32 3.29 -12.58 9.22
C VAL A 32 3.46 -13.64 8.13
N ASP A 33 2.36 -14.08 7.53
CA ASP A 33 2.34 -15.15 6.52
C ASP A 33 2.47 -14.57 5.10
N LYS A 34 3.60 -13.90 4.85
CA LYS A 34 3.91 -13.20 3.58
C LYS A 34 4.93 -13.90 2.70
N PHE A 35 5.50 -14.99 3.19
CA PHE A 35 6.58 -15.69 2.51
C PHE A 35 6.08 -16.93 1.79
N ALA A 36 6.64 -17.18 0.60
CA ALA A 36 6.56 -18.47 -0.07
C ALA A 36 7.98 -18.95 -0.42
N TRP A 37 8.11 -20.21 -0.83
CA TRP A 37 9.39 -20.76 -1.27
C TRP A 37 9.22 -21.48 -2.61
N GLY A 38 10.22 -21.35 -3.48
CA GLY A 38 10.35 -22.17 -4.68
C GLY A 38 11.80 -22.61 -4.86
N GLU A 39 12.00 -23.89 -5.18
CA GLU A 39 13.33 -24.53 -5.26
C GLU A 39 14.34 -23.73 -6.09
N ASN A 40 13.90 -23.19 -7.23
CA ASN A 40 14.78 -22.48 -8.16
C ASN A 40 14.87 -20.97 -7.87
N ILE A 41 13.87 -20.39 -7.18
CA ILE A 41 13.74 -18.93 -7.03
C ILE A 41 13.96 -18.42 -5.60
N GLY A 42 14.14 -19.34 -4.65
CA GLY A 42 14.41 -19.05 -3.24
C GLY A 42 13.16 -18.63 -2.47
N PHE A 43 13.33 -17.84 -1.41
CA PHE A 43 12.21 -17.23 -0.70
C PHE A 43 11.59 -16.07 -1.49
N LEU A 44 10.27 -15.95 -1.42
CA LEU A 44 9.49 -14.85 -1.98
C LEU A 44 8.87 -14.04 -0.85
N ASN A 45 8.97 -12.71 -0.91
CA ASN A 45 8.24 -11.79 -0.03
C ASN A 45 7.16 -11.08 -0.84
N PHE A 46 5.90 -11.40 -0.55
CA PHE A 46 4.74 -10.86 -1.27
C PHE A 46 4.27 -9.51 -0.75
N ARG A 47 4.79 -9.02 0.37
CA ARG A 47 4.20 -7.89 1.08
C ARG A 47 5.09 -6.67 1.13
N ASP A 48 6.36 -6.81 1.48
CA ASP A 48 7.11 -5.66 2.04
C ASP A 48 7.70 -4.70 0.99
N ALA A 49 7.34 -4.83 -0.29
CA ALA A 49 7.79 -3.90 -1.32
C ALA A 49 7.38 -2.46 -0.96
N ASN A 50 8.37 -1.56 -0.93
CA ASN A 50 8.23 -0.17 -0.50
C ASN A 50 7.45 -0.02 0.82
N GLY A 51 7.81 -0.79 1.85
CA GLY A 51 7.12 -0.73 3.16
C GLY A 51 5.66 -1.19 3.09
N ALA A 52 5.36 -2.12 2.18
CA ALA A 52 4.02 -2.63 1.85
C ALA A 52 3.10 -1.71 1.05
N MET A 53 3.59 -0.56 0.58
CA MET A 53 2.84 0.33 -0.32
C MET A 53 2.74 -0.22 -1.74
N ASP A 54 3.76 -0.95 -2.17
CA ASP A 54 3.85 -1.53 -3.52
C ASP A 54 3.81 -3.06 -3.50
N GLY A 55 3.54 -3.67 -2.34
CA GLY A 55 3.46 -5.13 -2.18
C GLY A 55 2.33 -5.74 -3.00
N GLY A 56 2.38 -7.06 -3.16
CA GLY A 56 1.33 -7.83 -3.82
C GLY A 56 -0.04 -7.56 -3.21
N VAL A 57 -1.03 -7.40 -4.08
CA VAL A 57 -2.45 -7.25 -3.72
C VAL A 57 -3.24 -8.29 -4.48
N VAL A 58 -4.06 -9.06 -3.75
CA VAL A 58 -5.03 -9.99 -4.34
C VAL A 58 -6.37 -9.27 -4.51
N LEU A 59 -6.82 -9.07 -5.75
CA LEU A 59 -8.15 -8.54 -6.07
C LEU A 59 -9.08 -9.67 -6.52
N ALA A 60 -10.35 -9.36 -6.75
CA ALA A 60 -11.34 -10.35 -7.16
C ALA A 60 -11.07 -10.94 -8.56
N ASP A 61 -10.35 -10.21 -9.40
CA ASP A 61 -10.16 -10.47 -10.83
C ASP A 61 -8.69 -10.53 -11.26
N HIS A 62 -7.76 -9.96 -10.48
CA HIS A 62 -6.33 -9.95 -10.81
C HIS A 62 -5.43 -9.82 -9.57
N LEU A 63 -4.13 -9.95 -9.81
CA LEU A 63 -3.07 -9.57 -8.89
C LEU A 63 -2.41 -8.29 -9.39
N ARG A 64 -1.87 -7.47 -8.48
CA ARG A 64 -1.04 -6.31 -8.83
C ARG A 64 0.06 -6.09 -7.78
N GLY A 65 0.99 -5.20 -8.09
CA GLY A 65 2.10 -4.84 -7.19
C GLY A 65 3.34 -5.68 -7.43
N TRP A 66 4.22 -5.73 -6.43
CA TRP A 66 5.55 -6.29 -6.55
C TRP A 66 5.81 -7.39 -5.51
N VAL A 67 6.53 -8.41 -5.95
CA VAL A 67 7.03 -9.51 -5.12
C VAL A 67 8.54 -9.55 -5.26
N TRP A 68 9.26 -9.64 -4.15
CA TRP A 68 10.70 -9.90 -4.19
C TRP A 68 10.95 -11.40 -4.12
N ALA A 69 11.78 -11.94 -5.00
CA ALA A 69 12.28 -13.31 -4.93
C ALA A 69 13.79 -13.31 -4.82
N GLU A 70 14.32 -14.10 -3.89
CA GLU A 70 15.73 -14.11 -3.50
C GLU A 70 16.69 -14.28 -4.69
N ASN A 71 16.38 -15.22 -5.59
CA ASN A 71 17.30 -15.58 -6.67
C ASN A 71 17.00 -14.88 -8.00
N VAL A 72 15.83 -14.26 -8.16
CA VAL A 72 15.40 -13.67 -9.45
C VAL A 72 15.04 -12.18 -9.34
N GLY A 73 15.04 -11.62 -8.14
CA GLY A 73 14.76 -10.21 -7.90
C GLY A 73 13.27 -9.88 -7.92
N TRP A 74 12.95 -8.68 -8.42
CA TRP A 74 11.59 -8.15 -8.41
C TRP A 74 10.72 -8.74 -9.51
N ILE A 75 9.52 -9.18 -9.13
CA ILE A 75 8.47 -9.66 -10.02
C ILE A 75 7.33 -8.64 -9.98
N ASN A 76 6.94 -8.13 -11.14
CA ASN A 76 5.74 -7.30 -11.30
C ASN A 76 4.54 -8.23 -11.58
N LEU A 77 3.45 -8.05 -10.84
CA LEU A 77 2.24 -8.88 -10.95
C LEU A 77 1.23 -8.41 -12.01
N GLY A 78 1.51 -7.31 -12.72
CA GLY A 78 0.62 -6.73 -13.74
C GLY A 78 0.52 -5.23 -13.64
#